data_AF-A0A645F9Z0-F1
#
_entry.id   AF-A0A645F9Z0-F1
#
_cell.length_a   1.000
_cell.length_b   1.000
_cell.length_c   1.000
_cell.angle_alpha   90.00
_cell.angle_beta   90.00
_cell.angle_gamma   90.00
#
_symmetry.space_group_name_H-M   'P 1'
#
loop_
_entity.id
_entity.type
_entity.pdbx_description
1 polymer ?
#
loop_
_entity_poly.entity_id
_entity_poly.type
_entity_poly.pdbx_seq_one_letter_code
_entity_poly.pdbx_strand_id
1 'polypeptide(L)'
;MITSKPLEIIEGKATVEFDVANTHPNELNSVSIKPQAEGVKFYPAEYFIGPMDPDELFTIKFDAVRDDSASEDINMSITANYNNGINRHENIVSNLKLATDSLPSETNSTVAIAGVIAVIFVPAAVLLYRRKKQ
;
A
#
# COMPACT_ATOMS: atom_id res chain seq x y z
N MET A 1 -0.50 -17.07 6.62
CA MET A 1 -0.58 -15.60 6.60
C MET A 1 -1.62 -15.20 5.57
N ILE A 2 -2.53 -14.31 5.94
CA ILE A 2 -3.50 -13.71 5.03
C ILE A 2 -3.21 -12.21 5.06
N THR A 3 -3.09 -11.59 3.89
CA THR A 3 -2.93 -10.13 3.79
C THR A 3 -4.31 -9.50 3.93
N SER A 4 -4.55 -8.68 4.94
CA SER A 4 -5.90 -8.17 5.26
C SER A 4 -6.36 -7.01 4.38
N LYS A 5 -5.44 -6.30 3.71
CA LYS A 5 -5.75 -5.12 2.87
C LYS A 5 -4.93 -5.13 1.57
N PRO A 6 -5.52 -4.68 0.44
CA PRO A 6 -4.75 -4.40 -0.76
C PRO A 6 -3.72 -3.33 -0.43
N LEU A 7 -2.47 -3.59 -0.79
CA LEU A 7 -1.39 -2.67 -0.53
C LEU A 7 -1.49 -1.51 -1.52
N GLU A 8 -1.67 -0.28 -1.02
CA GLU A 8 -1.66 0.94 -1.82
C GLU A 8 -0.46 1.80 -1.39
N ILE A 9 0.44 2.09 -2.33
CA ILE A 9 1.55 3.03 -2.12
C ILE A 9 1.12 4.42 -2.59
N ILE A 10 0.95 5.34 -1.65
CA ILE A 10 0.58 6.74 -1.88
C ILE A 10 1.84 7.59 -1.72
N GLU A 11 2.24 8.33 -2.77
CA GLU A 11 3.43 9.20 -2.74
C GLU A 11 4.74 8.48 -2.33
N GLY A 12 4.90 7.21 -2.73
CA GLY A 12 6.09 6.42 -2.38
C GLY A 12 6.11 5.92 -0.93
N LYS A 13 5.03 6.12 -0.17
CA LYS A 13 4.86 5.58 1.18
C LYS A 13 3.61 4.72 1.27
N ALA A 14 3.68 3.65 2.05
CA ALA A 14 2.53 2.82 2.37
C ALA A 14 2.60 2.33 3.80
N THR A 15 1.48 1.94 4.37
CA THR A 15 1.46 1.12 5.58
C THR A 15 0.97 -0.27 5.19
N VAL A 16 1.81 -1.28 5.44
CA VAL A 16 1.51 -2.69 5.18
C VAL A 16 1.05 -3.33 6.48
N GLU A 17 -0.04 -4.08 6.41
CA GLU A 17 -0.61 -4.79 7.55
C GLU A 17 -0.56 -6.31 7.30
N PHE A 18 -0.08 -7.07 8.27
CA PHE A 18 -0.02 -8.52 8.21
C PHE A 18 -0.73 -9.16 9.39
N ASP A 19 -1.58 -10.13 9.09
CA ASP A 19 -2.14 -11.03 10.10
C ASP A 19 -1.26 -12.27 10.23
N VAL A 20 -0.70 -12.42 11.43
CA VAL A 20 0.21 -13.50 11.81
C VAL A 20 -0.54 -14.37 12.80
N ALA A 21 -0.73 -15.63 12.44
CA ALA A 21 -1.44 -16.59 13.28
C ALA A 21 -0.54 -17.79 13.60
N ASN A 22 -0.58 -18.25 14.84
CA ASN A 22 0.02 -19.51 15.21
C ASN A 22 -0.96 -20.66 14.90
N THR A 23 -0.69 -21.37 13.80
CA THR A 23 -1.50 -22.53 13.39
C THR A 23 -1.00 -23.86 13.98
N HIS A 24 -0.04 -23.82 14.92
CA HIS A 24 0.49 -25.02 15.57
C HIS A 24 -0.30 -25.30 16.86
N PRO A 25 -0.42 -26.56 17.28
CA PRO A 25 -1.09 -26.91 18.53
C PRO A 25 -0.28 -26.53 19.80
N ASN A 26 0.93 -25.98 19.63
CA ASN A 26 1.85 -25.65 20.71
C ASN A 26 2.20 -24.15 20.67
N GLU A 27 2.57 -23.59 21.83
CA GLU A 27 3.10 -22.24 21.94
C GLU A 27 4.39 -22.08 21.12
N LEU A 28 4.49 -20.96 20.39
CA LEU A 28 5.70 -20.54 19.71
C LEU A 28 6.39 -19.45 20.51
N ASN A 29 7.71 -19.47 20.56
CA ASN A 29 8.53 -18.54 21.30
C ASN A 29 9.32 -17.62 20.37
N SER A 30 9.58 -16.39 20.81
CA SER A 30 10.40 -15.42 20.07
C SER A 30 9.98 -15.21 18.62
N VAL A 31 8.67 -15.12 18.36
CA VAL A 31 8.13 -14.92 17.02
C VAL A 31 8.51 -13.53 16.51
N SER A 32 9.08 -13.47 15.31
CA SER A 32 9.39 -12.22 14.62
C SER A 32 9.09 -12.30 13.13
N ILE A 33 8.71 -11.16 12.56
CA ILE A 33 8.36 -11.02 11.15
C ILE A 33 9.25 -9.97 10.50
N LYS A 34 9.82 -10.32 9.35
CA LYS A 34 10.72 -9.48 8.57
C LYS A 34 10.28 -9.41 7.11
N PRO A 35 9.70 -8.29 6.66
CA PRO A 35 9.41 -8.06 5.24
C PRO A 35 10.68 -7.64 4.49
N GLN A 36 10.77 -8.03 3.22
CA GLN A 36 11.86 -7.68 2.31
C GLN A 36 11.32 -7.46 0.90
N ALA A 37 11.77 -6.39 0.25
CA ALA A 37 11.47 -6.12 -1.14
C ALA A 37 12.57 -5.23 -1.74
N GLU A 38 12.90 -5.44 -3.00
CA GLU A 38 13.88 -4.62 -3.69
C GLU A 38 13.34 -3.19 -3.89
N GLY A 39 14.15 -2.19 -3.58
CA GLY A 39 13.75 -0.78 -3.72
C GLY A 39 12.70 -0.30 -2.69
N VAL A 40 12.41 -1.08 -1.64
CA VAL A 40 11.51 -0.66 -0.55
C VAL A 40 12.17 -0.90 0.80
N LYS A 41 12.08 0.10 1.69
CA LYS A 41 12.51 0.01 3.08
C LYS A 41 11.31 -0.08 4.00
N PHE A 42 11.33 -1.04 4.92
CA PHE A 42 10.28 -1.24 5.90
C PHE A 42 10.70 -0.75 7.28
N TYR A 43 9.74 -0.19 8.01
CA TYR A 43 9.92 0.36 9.35
C TYR A 43 8.80 -0.16 10.27
N PRO A 44 9.13 -0.90 11.34
CA PRO A 44 10.48 -1.36 11.69
C PRO A 44 11.05 -2.34 10.64
N ALA A 45 12.36 -2.58 10.63
CA ALA A 45 12.93 -3.56 9.71
C ALA A 45 12.52 -5.01 10.05
N GLU A 46 12.14 -5.24 11.31
CA GLU A 46 11.65 -6.51 11.85
C GLU A 46 10.71 -6.19 13.03
N TYR A 47 9.58 -6.88 13.09
CA TYR A 47 8.61 -6.73 14.17
C TYR A 47 8.67 -7.97 15.08
N PHE A 48 8.93 -7.75 16.37
CA PHE A 48 9.00 -8.82 17.36
C PHE A 48 7.64 -8.93 18.08
N ILE A 49 6.96 -10.05 17.88
CA ILE A 49 5.68 -10.35 18.54
C ILE A 49 5.95 -10.97 19.92
N GLY A 50 6.95 -11.86 20.01
CA GLY A 50 7.29 -12.56 21.24
C GLY A 50 6.65 -13.96 21.31
N PRO A 51 6.24 -14.44 22.50
CA PRO A 51 5.51 -15.70 22.60
C PRO A 51 4.14 -15.59 21.92
N MET A 52 3.69 -16.68 21.30
CA MET A 52 2.36 -16.80 20.71
C MET A 52 1.71 -18.13 21.10
N ASP A 53 0.54 -18.06 21.72
CA ASP A 53 -0.26 -19.22 22.12
C ASP A 53 -0.82 -19.97 20.90
N PRO A 54 -1.25 -21.25 21.04
CA PRO A 54 -1.99 -21.94 19.99
C PRO A 54 -3.22 -21.14 19.55
N ASP A 55 -3.44 -21.05 18.23
CA ASP A 55 -4.55 -20.31 17.60
C ASP A 55 -4.54 -18.78 17.84
N GLU A 56 -3.47 -18.23 18.42
CA GLU A 56 -3.34 -16.79 18.63
C GLU A 56 -3.06 -16.05 17.31
N LEU A 57 -3.63 -14.85 17.17
CA LEU A 57 -3.48 -13.98 16.01
C LEU A 57 -3.06 -12.57 16.43
N PHE A 58 -2.03 -12.07 15.76
CA PHE A 58 -1.60 -10.68 15.86
C PHE A 58 -1.66 -10.00 14.50
N THR A 59 -2.15 -8.77 14.52
CA THR A 59 -2.05 -7.85 13.39
C THR A 59 -0.86 -6.93 13.63
N ILE A 60 0.13 -6.97 12.74
CA ILE A 60 1.33 -6.13 12.79
C ILE A 60 1.35 -5.16 11.61
N LYS A 61 2.04 -4.04 11.79
CA LYS A 61 2.13 -2.97 10.80
C LYS A 61 3.57 -2.58 10.51
N PHE A 62 3.82 -2.31 9.26
CA PHE A 62 5.08 -1.78 8.75
C PHE A 62 4.82 -0.56 7.90
N ASP A 63 5.56 0.52 8.13
CA ASP A 63 5.65 1.61 7.17
C ASP A 63 6.65 1.21 6.08
N ALA A 64 6.24 1.32 4.82
CA ALA A 64 7.04 1.03 3.65
C ALA A 64 7.35 2.34 2.93
N VAL A 65 8.64 2.55 2.64
CA VAL A 65 9.12 3.69 1.86
C VAL A 65 9.80 3.17 0.63
N ARG A 66 9.24 3.49 -0.53
CA ARG A 66 9.75 3.14 -1.84
C ARG A 66 10.84 4.13 -2.26
N ASP A 67 11.90 3.60 -2.85
CA ASP A 67 12.95 4.39 -3.52
C ASP A 67 12.46 4.81 -4.92
N ASP A 68 12.81 6.02 -5.35
CA ASP A 68 12.46 6.55 -6.67
C ASP A 68 12.98 5.66 -7.83
N SER A 69 13.99 4.85 -7.55
CA SER A 69 14.61 3.92 -8.51
C SER A 69 13.94 2.54 -8.59
N ALA A 70 12.92 2.26 -7.77
CA ALA A 70 12.29 0.94 -7.73
C ALA A 70 11.48 0.64 -9.01
N SER A 71 11.35 -0.64 -9.38
CA SER A 71 10.57 -1.14 -10.53
C SER A 71 9.05 -1.06 -10.30
N GLU A 72 8.25 -0.78 -11.33
CA GLU A 72 6.78 -0.68 -11.21
C GLU A 72 6.17 -1.94 -10.55
N ASP A 73 6.63 -3.13 -10.96
CA ASP A 73 6.38 -4.39 -10.26
C ASP A 73 7.40 -4.59 -9.13
N ILE A 74 6.95 -4.51 -7.87
CA ILE A 74 7.77 -4.90 -6.71
C ILE A 74 7.32 -6.27 -6.22
N ASN A 75 8.26 -7.21 -6.21
CA ASN A 75 8.11 -8.50 -5.53
C ASN A 75 8.62 -8.40 -4.09
N MET A 76 7.81 -8.88 -3.15
CA MET A 76 8.13 -8.95 -1.74
C MET A 76 8.20 -10.38 -1.25
N SER A 77 9.07 -10.60 -0.27
CA SER A 77 9.08 -11.76 0.59
C SER A 77 8.90 -11.36 2.05
N ILE A 78 8.37 -12.28 2.84
CA ILE A 78 8.19 -12.14 4.28
C ILE A 78 8.81 -13.37 4.92
N THR A 79 9.70 -13.13 5.88
CA THR A 79 10.30 -14.17 6.71
C THR A 79 9.69 -14.13 8.10
N ALA A 80 9.15 -15.26 8.55
CA ALA A 80 8.75 -15.49 9.93
C ALA A 80 9.79 -16.37 10.61
N ASN A 81 10.37 -15.88 11.71
CA ASN A 81 11.24 -16.65 12.58
C ASN A 81 10.51 -16.97 13.88
N TYR A 82 10.67 -18.18 14.39
CA TYR A 82 10.11 -18.57 15.69
C TYR A 82 10.88 -19.76 16.28
N ASN A 83 10.70 -19.96 17.58
CA ASN A 83 11.21 -21.12 18.29
C ASN A 83 10.04 -22.01 18.75
N ASN A 84 10.24 -23.32 18.72
CA ASN A 84 9.38 -24.29 19.38
C ASN A 84 10.24 -25.05 20.40
N GLY A 85 10.20 -24.59 21.65
CA GLY A 85 11.20 -24.96 22.66
C GLY A 85 12.61 -24.50 22.24
N ILE A 86 13.57 -25.42 22.20
CA ILE A 86 14.96 -25.15 21.79
C ILE A 86 15.16 -25.14 20.26
N ASN A 87 14.15 -25.56 19.50
CA ASN A 87 14.24 -25.68 18.05
C ASN A 87 13.89 -24.35 17.39
N ARG A 88 14.77 -23.84 16.52
CA ARG A 88 14.53 -22.62 15.76
C ARG A 88 14.02 -22.96 14.36
N HIS A 89 13.02 -22.22 13.91
CA HIS A 89 12.36 -22.39 12.63
C HIS A 89 12.30 -21.06 11.87
N GLU A 90 12.32 -21.17 10.55
CA GLU A 90 12.14 -20.07 9.62
C GLU A 90 11.10 -20.48 8.57
N ASN A 91 10.16 -19.59 8.27
CA ASN A 91 9.19 -19.75 7.19
C ASN A 91 9.25 -18.53 6.28
N ILE A 92 9.37 -18.76 4.98
CA ILE A 92 9.46 -17.69 3.98
C ILE A 92 8.26 -17.79 3.05
N VAL A 93 7.53 -16.67 2.93
CA VAL A 93 6.49 -16.47 1.93
C VAL A 93 7.03 -15.47 0.90
N SER A 94 7.03 -15.85 -0.38
CA SER A 94 7.58 -15.04 -1.47
C SER A 94 6.54 -14.75 -2.55
N ASN A 95 6.90 -13.92 -3.53
CA ASN A 95 6.07 -13.55 -4.69
C ASN A 95 4.82 -12.76 -4.31
N LEU A 96 4.88 -12.00 -3.22
CA LEU A 96 3.84 -11.05 -2.86
C LEU A 96 4.00 -9.82 -3.75
N LYS A 97 2.97 -9.50 -4.53
CA LYS A 97 2.97 -8.29 -5.37
C LYS A 97 2.48 -7.09 -4.58
N LEU A 98 3.23 -5.99 -4.67
CA LEU A 98 2.80 -4.69 -4.13
C LEU A 98 2.06 -3.96 -5.25
N ALA A 99 0.75 -3.74 -5.08
CA ALA A 99 0.03 -2.86 -5.97
C ALA A 99 0.46 -1.41 -5.71
N THR A 100 0.80 -0.68 -6.77
CA THR A 100 1.05 0.76 -6.71
C THR A 100 -0.06 1.41 -7.51
N ASP A 101 -1.09 1.91 -6.84
CA ASP A 101 -2.03 2.82 -7.48
C ASP A 101 -1.31 4.15 -7.64
N SER A 102 -0.83 4.42 -8.85
CA SER A 102 -0.36 5.74 -9.21
C SER A 102 -1.51 6.72 -8.96
N LEU A 103 -1.28 7.69 -8.06
CA LEU A 103 -2.17 8.85 -7.92
C LEU A 103 -2.39 9.43 -9.33
N PRO A 104 -3.65 9.69 -9.74
CA PRO A 104 -3.88 10.35 -11.01
C PRO A 104 -3.11 11.68 -10.97
N SER A 105 -2.26 11.92 -11.98
CA SER A 105 -1.64 13.21 -12.18
C SER A 105 -2.69 14.29 -12.01
N GLU A 106 -2.49 15.17 -11.02
CA GLU A 106 -3.22 16.43 -10.87
C GLU A 106 -3.13 17.18 -12.21
N THR A 107 -4.13 16.92 -13.06
CA THR A 107 -4.28 17.61 -14.32
C THR A 107 -4.81 18.97 -13.95
N ASN A 108 -3.90 19.95 -13.92
CA ASN A 108 -4.17 21.37 -13.67
C ASN A 108 -5.49 21.78 -14.35
N SER A 109 -6.55 21.89 -13.56
CA SER A 109 -7.95 22.04 -14.00
C SER A 109 -8.27 23.41 -14.61
N THR A 110 -7.27 24.25 -14.86
CA THR A 110 -7.44 25.56 -15.48
C THR A 110 -7.99 25.45 -16.91
N VAL A 111 -7.61 24.40 -17.66
CA VAL A 111 -8.05 24.23 -19.06
C VAL A 111 -9.48 23.69 -19.15
N ALA A 112 -9.88 22.80 -18.24
CA ALA A 112 -11.24 22.24 -18.21
C ALA A 112 -12.28 23.30 -17.83
N ILE A 113 -11.98 24.17 -16.86
CA ILE A 113 -12.89 25.23 -16.41
C ILE A 113 -13.01 26.34 -17.47
N ALA A 114 -11.91 26.71 -18.14
CA ALA A 114 -11.93 27.70 -19.21
C ALA A 114 -12.79 27.27 -20.41
N GLY A 115 -12.78 25.98 -20.75
CA GLY A 115 -13.61 25.42 -21.83
C GLY A 115 -15.12 25.54 -21.55
N VAL A 116 -15.55 25.26 -20.31
CA VAL A 116 -16.98 25.33 -19.94
C VAL A 116 -17.50 26.77 -19.92
N ILE A 117 -16.69 27.73 -19.47
CA ILE A 117 -17.07 29.16 -19.45
C ILE A 117 -17.24 29.68 -20.89
N ALA A 118 -16.34 29.34 -21.81
CA ALA A 118 -16.44 29.78 -23.21
C ALA A 118 -17.73 29.27 -23.90
N VAL A 119 -18.14 28.03 -23.63
CA VAL A 119 -19.34 27.42 -24.23
C VAL A 119 -20.63 28.09 -23.75
N ILE A 120 -20.68 28.63 -22.53
CA ILE A 120 -21.89 29.30 -22.00
C ILE A 120 -21.96 30.76 -22.43
N PHE A 121 -20.85 31.50 -22.39
CA PHE A 121 -20.87 32.94 -22.64
C PHE A 121 -20.93 33.32 -24.13
N VAL A 122 -20.37 32.51 -25.03
CA VAL A 122 -20.41 32.81 -26.48
C VAL A 122 -21.84 32.77 -27.05
N PRO A 123 -22.68 31.74 -26.77
CA PRO A 123 -24.07 31.73 -27.25
C PRO A 123 -24.92 32.84 -26.64
N ALA A 124 -24.73 33.15 -25.35
CA ALA A 124 -25.46 34.20 -24.66
C ALA A 124 -25.15 35.60 -25.25
N ALA A 125 -23.87 35.89 -25.51
CA ALA A 125 -23.45 37.13 -26.14
C ALA A 125 -24.01 37.27 -27.58
N VAL A 126 -24.00 36.17 -28.35
CA VAL A 126 -24.58 36.15 -29.71
C VAL A 126 -26.09 36.37 -29.69
N LEU A 127 -26.83 35.74 -28.76
CA LEU A 127 -28.28 35.93 -28.61
C LEU A 127 -28.64 37.38 -28.23
N LEU A 128 -27.90 37.98 -27.29
CA LEU A 128 -28.12 39.37 -26.89
C LEU A 128 -27.79 40.35 -28.02
N TYR A 129 -26.73 40.09 -28.80
CA TYR A 129 -26.39 40.95 -29.95
C TYR A 129 -27.44 40.91 -31.06
N ARG A 130 -28.03 39.72 -31.34
CA ARG A 130 -29.11 39.60 -32.33
C ARG A 130 -30.40 40.30 -31.90
N ARG A 131 -30.72 40.32 -30.60
CA ARG A 131 -31.89 41.03 -30.06
C ARG A 131 -31.77 42.55 -30.14
N LYS A 132 -30.56 43.12 -30.09
CA LYS A 132 -30.36 44.57 -30.19
C LYS A 132 -30.39 45.10 -31.63
N LYS A 133 -30.34 44.22 -32.63
CA LYS A 133 -30.24 44.59 -34.05
C LYS A 133 -31.56 44.41 -34.83
N GLN A 134 -32.62 43.95 -34.16
CA GLN A 134 -34.02 44.08 -34.59
C GLN A 134 -34.64 45.28 -33.91
#